data_AF-A0A7S1CAF0-F1
#
_entry.id   AF-A0A7S1CAF0-F1
#
_cell.length_a   1.000
_cell.length_b   1.000
_cell.length_c   1.000
_cell.angle_alpha   90.00
_cell.angle_beta   90.00
_cell.angle_gamma   90.00
#
_symmetry.space_group_name_H-M   'P 1'
#
loop_
_entity.id
_entity.type
_entity.pdbx_description
1 polymer ?
#
loop_
_entity_poly.entity_id
_entity_poly.type
_entity_poly.pdbx_seq_one_letter_code
_entity_poly.pdbx_strand_id
1 'polypeptide(L)'
;PCSLKCDDIMARLIAYAAEIGDRNEAGLGMILRATTSMLRRARDNDRANALFEAQCRLDDLGAVGMVLKQMTVPRSALSTVYVSVVELAILLLEEGNTIVQHRFLTTLQADPTVWLAGVRRRFSRVAADFREGAATAEGIATALVLQRLLQVMCEGHHRGLQNFLRDQLATARGKAVRAGMRSVDLVAATCSLLETLTTHVDARSLALVVQCLDT
;
A
#
# COMPACT_ATOMS: atom_id res chain seq x y z
N PRO A 1 21.99 15.65 -19.41
CA PRO A 1 23.11 14.74 -19.04
C PRO A 1 23.15 14.34 -17.55
N CYS A 2 22.86 15.27 -16.62
CA CYS A 2 22.94 14.99 -15.18
C CYS A 2 21.70 14.24 -14.63
N SER A 3 20.51 14.48 -15.20
CA SER A 3 19.25 13.82 -14.82
C SER A 3 19.27 12.31 -15.08
N LEU A 4 19.74 11.88 -16.26
CA LEU A 4 19.85 10.45 -16.61
C LEU A 4 20.72 9.68 -15.60
N LYS A 5 21.84 10.27 -15.15
CA LYS A 5 22.70 9.61 -14.15
C LYS A 5 22.01 9.44 -12.80
N CYS A 6 21.19 10.40 -12.39
CA CYS A 6 20.40 10.29 -11.16
C CYS A 6 19.30 9.24 -11.29
N ASP A 7 18.64 9.15 -12.45
CA ASP A 7 17.66 8.10 -12.74
C ASP A 7 18.26 6.71 -12.69
N ASP A 8 19.43 6.52 -13.32
CA ASP A 8 20.13 5.24 -13.31
C ASP A 8 20.49 4.78 -11.89
N ILE A 9 20.93 5.71 -11.03
CA ILE A 9 21.24 5.41 -9.63
C ILE A 9 19.95 5.06 -8.87
N MET A 10 18.89 5.85 -9.03
CA MET A 10 17.63 5.59 -8.36
C MET A 10 16.99 4.28 -8.80
N ALA A 11 17.03 3.94 -10.10
CA ALA A 11 16.58 2.65 -10.62
C ALA A 11 17.31 1.49 -9.95
N ARG A 12 18.65 1.58 -9.84
CA ARG A 12 19.46 0.54 -9.17
C ARG A 12 19.12 0.41 -7.69
N LEU A 13 18.89 1.53 -7.00
CA LEU A 13 18.49 1.52 -5.59
C LEU A 13 17.10 0.91 -5.40
N ILE A 14 16.13 1.26 -6.26
CA ILE A 14 14.77 0.68 -6.23
C ILE A 14 14.82 -0.82 -6.54
N ALA A 15 15.58 -1.24 -7.54
CA ALA A 15 15.78 -2.66 -7.86
C ALA A 15 16.43 -3.42 -6.70
N TYR A 16 17.47 -2.84 -6.07
CA TYR A 16 18.06 -3.41 -4.86
C TYR A 16 17.04 -3.53 -3.73
N ALA A 17 16.28 -2.47 -3.47
CA ALA A 17 15.23 -2.46 -2.45
C ALA A 17 14.10 -3.47 -2.74
N ALA A 18 13.82 -3.80 -3.99
CA ALA A 18 12.83 -4.82 -4.33
C ALA A 18 13.31 -6.23 -3.92
N GLU A 19 14.61 -6.52 -4.02
CA GLU A 19 15.18 -7.84 -3.77
C GLU A 19 15.72 -8.05 -2.35
N ILE A 20 15.94 -6.98 -1.60
CA ILE A 20 16.62 -7.01 -0.30
C ILE A 20 15.88 -7.81 0.78
N GLY A 21 14.55 -7.95 0.66
CA GLY A 21 13.72 -8.57 1.70
C GLY A 21 13.85 -7.82 3.03
N ASP A 22 14.11 -8.55 4.11
CA ASP A 22 14.38 -8.08 5.47
C ASP A 22 15.88 -8.06 5.83
N ARG A 23 16.76 -8.39 4.87
CA ARG A 23 18.21 -8.59 5.13
C ARG A 23 18.97 -7.29 5.48
N ASN A 24 18.41 -6.13 5.13
CA ASN A 24 19.01 -4.83 5.41
C ASN A 24 17.93 -3.73 5.50
N GLU A 25 17.20 -3.75 6.61
CA GLU A 25 16.15 -2.78 6.93
C GLU A 25 16.67 -1.33 6.98
N ALA A 26 17.91 -1.10 7.41
CA ALA A 26 18.52 0.23 7.45
C ALA A 26 18.72 0.81 6.04
N GLY A 27 19.26 0.00 5.12
CA GLY A 27 19.43 0.35 3.71
C GLY A 27 18.11 0.58 3.01
N LEU A 28 17.13 -0.32 3.22
CA LEU A 28 15.77 -0.16 2.71
C LEU A 28 15.15 1.14 3.23
N GLY A 29 15.27 1.42 4.53
CA GLY A 29 14.78 2.65 5.14
C GLY A 29 15.40 3.92 4.54
N MET A 30 16.70 3.90 4.18
CA MET A 30 17.33 5.03 3.48
C MET A 30 16.72 5.25 2.09
N ILE A 31 16.49 4.18 1.34
CA ILE A 31 15.93 4.24 -0.01
C ILE A 31 14.48 4.74 0.05
N LEU A 32 13.66 4.21 0.96
CA LEU A 32 12.30 4.66 1.19
C LEU A 32 12.24 6.14 1.58
N ARG A 33 13.14 6.61 2.44
CA ARG A 33 13.22 8.04 2.80
C ARG A 33 13.59 8.90 1.59
N ALA A 34 14.52 8.45 0.76
CA ALA A 34 14.92 9.19 -0.44
C ALA A 34 13.77 9.30 -1.45
N THR A 35 13.08 8.21 -1.77
CA THR A 35 11.94 8.21 -2.71
C THR A 35 10.75 9.00 -2.18
N THR A 36 10.42 8.84 -0.89
CA THR A 36 9.36 9.60 -0.21
C THR A 36 9.69 11.10 -0.20
N SER A 37 10.94 11.48 0.05
CA SER A 37 11.38 12.89 0.01
C SER A 37 11.24 13.50 -1.39
N MET A 38 11.49 12.72 -2.45
CA MET A 38 11.27 13.18 -3.83
C MET A 38 9.79 13.50 -4.09
N LEU A 39 8.87 12.62 -3.66
CA LEU A 39 7.43 12.84 -3.82
C LEU A 39 6.93 14.02 -2.98
N ARG A 40 7.33 14.10 -1.71
CA ARG A 40 6.95 15.23 -0.83
C ARG A 40 7.43 16.57 -1.40
N ARG A 41 8.68 16.65 -1.87
CA ARG A 41 9.20 17.85 -2.53
C ARG A 41 8.47 18.20 -3.83
N ALA A 42 7.98 17.21 -4.56
CA ALA A 42 7.21 17.42 -5.77
C ALA A 42 5.78 17.88 -5.47
N ARG A 43 5.18 17.37 -4.39
CA ARG A 43 3.88 17.83 -3.88
C ARG A 43 3.93 19.26 -3.37
N ASP A 44 4.97 19.61 -2.63
CA ASP A 44 5.15 20.94 -2.07
C ASP A 44 5.71 21.94 -3.13
N ASN A 45 5.76 21.54 -4.40
CA ASN A 45 6.24 22.37 -5.51
C ASN A 45 5.08 23.15 -6.15
N ASP A 46 5.25 24.45 -6.35
CA ASP A 46 4.24 25.31 -6.98
C ASP A 46 3.98 25.01 -8.47
N ARG A 47 4.82 24.20 -9.11
CA ARG A 47 4.64 23.79 -10.50
C ARG A 47 3.46 22.81 -10.62
N ALA A 48 2.50 23.18 -11.47
CA ALA A 48 1.41 22.29 -11.87
C ALA A 48 1.93 20.92 -12.32
N ASN A 49 1.31 19.86 -11.84
CA ASN A 49 1.63 18.45 -12.14
C ASN A 49 3.00 17.96 -11.66
N ALA A 50 3.74 18.73 -10.84
CA ALA A 50 5.05 18.27 -10.34
C ALA A 50 4.96 16.93 -9.59
N LEU A 51 3.95 16.77 -8.74
CA LEU A 51 3.67 15.51 -8.04
C LEU A 51 3.38 14.38 -9.04
N PHE A 52 2.47 14.61 -9.98
CA PHE A 52 2.10 13.64 -11.01
C PHE A 52 3.32 13.17 -11.82
N GLU A 53 4.16 14.09 -12.31
CA GLU A 53 5.39 13.77 -13.04
C GLU A 53 6.36 12.95 -12.18
N ALA A 54 6.52 13.29 -10.89
CA ALA A 54 7.39 12.57 -9.98
C ALA A 54 6.87 11.15 -9.66
N GLN A 55 5.56 10.99 -9.49
CA GLN A 55 4.91 9.70 -9.30
C GLN A 55 5.12 8.78 -10.51
N CYS A 56 4.83 9.27 -11.72
CA CYS A 56 5.05 8.52 -12.95
C CYS A 56 6.53 8.16 -13.14
N ARG A 57 7.44 9.11 -12.91
CA ARG A 57 8.88 8.85 -13.00
C ARG A 57 9.35 7.78 -12.01
N LEU A 58 8.90 7.81 -10.76
CA LEU A 58 9.26 6.77 -9.78
C LEU A 58 8.65 5.41 -10.15
N ASP A 59 7.44 5.40 -10.70
CA ASP A 59 6.83 4.18 -11.23
C ASP A 59 7.66 3.58 -12.37
N ASP A 60 8.09 4.39 -13.34
CA ASP A 60 8.97 3.96 -14.45
C ASP A 60 10.29 3.36 -13.94
N LEU A 61 10.80 3.84 -12.80
CA LEU A 61 11.99 3.31 -12.13
C LEU A 61 11.72 2.03 -11.31
N GLY A 62 10.47 1.58 -11.23
CA GLY A 62 10.05 0.34 -10.58
C GLY A 62 9.52 0.47 -9.16
N ALA A 63 9.20 1.69 -8.69
CA ALA A 63 8.80 1.92 -7.31
C ALA A 63 7.54 1.12 -6.91
N VAL A 64 6.55 1.00 -7.80
CA VAL A 64 5.32 0.23 -7.55
C VAL A 64 5.62 -1.25 -7.31
N GLY A 65 6.46 -1.86 -8.15
CA GLY A 65 6.89 -3.24 -7.98
C GLY A 65 7.64 -3.45 -6.66
N MET A 66 8.52 -2.50 -6.31
CA MET A 66 9.26 -2.53 -5.06
C MET A 66 8.32 -2.44 -3.84
N VAL A 67 7.36 -1.51 -3.80
CA VAL A 67 6.46 -1.37 -2.64
C VAL A 67 5.58 -2.59 -2.46
N LEU A 68 4.99 -3.10 -3.55
CA LEU A 68 4.12 -4.27 -3.49
C LEU A 68 4.88 -5.51 -3.01
N LYS A 69 6.09 -5.74 -3.53
CA LYS A 69 6.95 -6.84 -3.07
C LYS A 69 7.33 -6.68 -1.60
N GLN A 70 7.76 -5.48 -1.19
CA GLN A 70 8.16 -5.22 0.20
C GLN A 70 7.01 -5.33 1.19
N MET A 71 5.77 -5.01 0.81
CA MET A 71 4.59 -5.22 1.66
C MET A 71 4.29 -6.70 1.94
N THR A 72 4.76 -7.62 1.08
CA THR A 72 4.58 -9.07 1.29
C THR A 72 5.66 -9.70 2.15
N VAL A 73 6.78 -9.00 2.38
CA VAL A 73 7.87 -9.49 3.23
C VAL A 73 7.37 -9.57 4.69
N PRO A 74 7.50 -10.73 5.35
CA PRO A 74 7.14 -10.87 6.75
C PRO A 74 7.97 -9.93 7.62
N ARG A 75 7.29 -9.09 8.39
CA ARG A 75 7.92 -8.17 9.35
C ARG A 75 7.13 -8.20 10.65
N SER A 76 7.80 -7.84 11.75
CA SER A 76 7.12 -7.55 13.00
C SER A 76 6.06 -6.46 12.79
N ALA A 77 4.96 -6.55 13.55
CA ALA A 77 3.93 -5.50 13.60
C ALA A 77 4.50 -4.13 14.04
N LEU A 78 5.68 -4.13 14.69
CA LEU A 78 6.39 -2.94 15.15
C LEU A 78 7.36 -2.36 14.09
N SER A 79 7.39 -2.89 12.87
CA SER A 79 8.35 -2.44 11.86
C SER A 79 8.00 -1.05 11.31
N THR A 80 8.82 -0.06 11.66
CA THR A 80 8.76 1.30 11.09
C THR A 80 9.03 1.29 9.58
N VAL A 81 9.81 0.32 9.10
CA VAL A 81 10.07 0.13 7.67
C VAL A 81 8.81 -0.33 6.95
N TYR A 82 8.02 -1.24 7.54
CA TYR A 82 6.74 -1.63 6.95
C TYR A 82 5.84 -0.42 6.73
N VAL A 83 5.67 0.41 7.77
CA VAL A 83 4.91 1.67 7.67
C VAL A 83 5.48 2.57 6.58
N SER A 84 6.81 2.73 6.51
CA SER A 84 7.48 3.52 5.47
C SER A 84 7.22 3.00 4.05
N VAL A 85 7.11 1.67 3.85
CA VAL A 85 6.76 1.08 2.56
C VAL A 85 5.32 1.45 2.19
N VAL A 86 4.38 1.36 3.13
CA VAL A 86 2.98 1.71 2.90
C VAL A 86 2.83 3.22 2.66
N GLU A 87 3.55 4.07 3.39
CA GLU A 87 3.60 5.51 3.16
C GLU A 87 4.07 5.86 1.74
N LEU A 88 5.12 5.19 1.24
CA LEU A 88 5.57 5.40 -0.13
C LEU A 88 4.49 4.98 -1.13
N ALA A 89 3.80 3.86 -0.89
CA ALA A 89 2.69 3.42 -1.74
C ALA A 89 1.54 4.45 -1.76
N ILE A 90 1.23 5.07 -0.61
CA ILE A 90 0.23 6.14 -0.51
C ILE A 90 0.67 7.36 -1.34
N LEU A 91 1.90 7.84 -1.17
CA LEU A 91 2.40 9.01 -1.91
C LEU A 91 2.44 8.78 -3.43
N LEU A 92 2.69 7.55 -3.87
CA LEU A 92 2.65 7.18 -5.28
C LEU A 92 1.24 7.30 -5.88
N LEU A 93 0.20 7.16 -5.06
CA LEU A 93 -1.21 7.14 -5.45
C LEU A 93 -1.98 8.42 -5.06
N GLU A 94 -1.36 9.31 -4.29
CA GLU A 94 -1.94 10.57 -3.82
C GLU A 94 -2.50 11.38 -5.00
N GLU A 95 -3.66 12.00 -4.78
CA GLU A 95 -4.42 12.75 -5.80
C GLU A 95 -4.98 11.90 -6.96
N GLY A 96 -5.03 10.57 -6.80
CA GLY A 96 -5.70 9.68 -7.74
C GLY A 96 -4.98 9.51 -9.07
N ASN A 97 -3.65 9.37 -9.05
CA ASN A 97 -2.85 9.15 -10.26
C ASN A 97 -3.22 7.83 -10.97
N THR A 98 -4.07 7.94 -11.99
CA THR A 98 -4.63 6.77 -12.70
C THR A 98 -3.59 5.93 -13.45
N ILE A 99 -2.45 6.51 -13.86
CA ILE A 99 -1.34 5.76 -14.47
C ILE A 99 -0.75 4.80 -13.44
N VAL A 100 -0.43 5.33 -12.27
CA VAL A 100 0.15 4.54 -11.17
C VAL A 100 -0.87 3.55 -10.62
N GLN A 101 -2.15 3.92 -10.49
CA GLN A 101 -3.22 2.97 -10.12
C GLN A 101 -3.33 1.80 -11.11
N HIS A 102 -3.24 2.08 -12.42
CA HIS A 102 -3.22 1.03 -13.42
C HIS A 102 -1.99 0.12 -13.27
N ARG A 103 -0.83 0.68 -12.93
CA ARG A 103 0.36 -0.12 -12.59
C ARG A 103 0.12 -1.01 -11.37
N PHE A 104 -0.43 -0.48 -10.28
CA PHE A 104 -0.79 -1.27 -9.11
C PHE A 104 -1.71 -2.43 -9.48
N LEU A 105 -2.78 -2.16 -10.25
CA LEU A 105 -3.72 -3.19 -10.69
C LEU A 105 -3.02 -4.28 -11.50
N THR A 106 -2.26 -3.91 -12.53
CA THR A 106 -1.60 -4.88 -13.41
C THR A 106 -0.54 -5.71 -12.69
N THR A 107 0.21 -5.12 -11.76
CA THR A 107 1.17 -5.85 -10.92
C THR A 107 0.46 -6.79 -9.94
N LEU A 108 -0.60 -6.34 -9.27
CA LEU A 108 -1.38 -7.18 -8.36
C LEU A 108 -2.10 -8.32 -9.09
N GLN A 109 -2.56 -8.13 -10.33
CA GLN A 109 -3.16 -9.19 -11.12
C GLN A 109 -2.19 -10.32 -11.47
N ALA A 110 -0.88 -10.06 -11.49
CA ALA A 110 0.12 -11.08 -11.74
C ALA A 110 0.29 -12.03 -10.54
N ASP A 111 0.23 -11.52 -9.31
CA ASP A 111 0.23 -12.31 -8.08
C ASP A 111 -0.64 -11.67 -6.97
N PRO A 112 -1.97 -11.88 -7.02
CA PRO A 112 -2.91 -11.18 -6.15
C PRO A 112 -2.90 -11.71 -4.72
N THR A 113 -2.57 -12.99 -4.54
CA THR A 113 -2.98 -13.74 -3.36
C THR A 113 -2.21 -13.30 -2.12
N VAL A 114 -0.89 -13.13 -2.25
CA VAL A 114 -0.02 -12.88 -1.09
C VAL A 114 -0.29 -11.52 -0.48
N TRP A 115 -0.39 -10.48 -1.32
CA TRP A 115 -0.62 -9.12 -0.87
C TRP A 115 -2.01 -8.97 -0.24
N LEU A 116 -3.07 -9.38 -0.95
CA LEU A 116 -4.46 -9.26 -0.45
C LEU A 116 -4.66 -10.06 0.84
N ALA A 117 -4.17 -11.30 0.90
CA ALA A 117 -4.26 -12.10 2.12
C ALA A 117 -3.45 -11.50 3.26
N GLY A 118 -2.32 -10.85 2.95
CA GLY A 118 -1.48 -10.14 3.92
C GLY A 118 -2.14 -8.91 4.52
N VAL A 119 -2.86 -8.12 3.72
CA VAL A 119 -3.66 -6.97 4.20
C VAL A 119 -4.82 -7.46 5.05
N ARG A 120 -5.63 -8.41 4.54
CA ARG A 120 -6.76 -8.98 5.28
C ARG A 120 -6.33 -9.54 6.63
N ARG A 121 -5.22 -10.29 6.68
CA ARG A 121 -4.69 -10.88 7.92
C ARG A 121 -4.34 -9.81 8.95
N ARG A 122 -3.79 -8.67 8.54
CA ARG A 122 -3.46 -7.57 9.45
C ARG A 122 -4.71 -6.93 10.03
N PHE A 123 -5.75 -6.69 9.23
CA PHE A 123 -7.05 -6.23 9.75
C PHE A 123 -7.68 -7.23 10.71
N SER A 124 -7.70 -8.52 10.37
CA SER A 124 -8.21 -9.56 11.26
C SER A 124 -7.43 -9.65 12.57
N ARG A 125 -6.11 -9.45 12.54
CA ARG A 125 -5.27 -9.45 13.75
C ARG A 125 -5.60 -8.27 14.65
N VAL A 126 -5.66 -7.06 14.10
CA VAL A 126 -5.99 -5.86 14.88
C VAL A 126 -7.40 -5.98 15.47
N ALA A 127 -8.38 -6.48 14.72
CA ALA A 127 -9.71 -6.74 15.24
C ALA A 127 -9.70 -7.76 16.41
N ALA A 128 -8.91 -8.83 16.31
CA ALA A 128 -8.75 -9.78 17.42
C ALA A 128 -8.10 -9.13 18.65
N ASP A 129 -7.03 -8.35 18.45
CA ASP A 129 -6.35 -7.64 19.53
C ASP A 129 -7.30 -6.67 20.26
N PHE A 130 -8.25 -6.02 19.56
CA PHE A 130 -9.29 -5.21 20.20
C PHE A 130 -10.24 -6.03 21.07
N ARG A 131 -10.72 -7.19 20.58
CA ARG A 131 -11.62 -8.07 21.34
C ARG A 131 -10.95 -8.66 22.58
N GLU A 132 -9.66 -8.93 22.48
CA GLU A 132 -8.84 -9.50 23.56
C GLU A 132 -8.32 -8.42 24.54
N GLY A 133 -8.54 -7.13 24.27
CA GLY A 133 -7.99 -6.03 25.06
C GLY A 133 -6.47 -5.88 24.93
N ALA A 134 -5.87 -6.48 23.89
CA ALA A 134 -4.43 -6.51 23.61
C ALA A 134 -4.00 -5.55 22.49
N ALA A 135 -4.91 -4.68 22.01
CA ALA A 135 -4.62 -3.72 20.95
C ALA A 135 -3.48 -2.76 21.32
N THR A 136 -2.41 -2.78 20.51
CA THR A 136 -1.26 -1.89 20.67
C THR A 136 -1.35 -0.68 19.74
N ALA A 137 -0.65 0.40 20.10
CA ALA A 137 -0.60 1.61 19.28
C ALA A 137 -0.04 1.34 17.87
N GLU A 138 0.92 0.44 17.75
CA GLU A 138 1.56 0.09 16.48
C GLU A 138 0.67 -0.77 15.60
N GLY A 139 -0.10 -1.69 16.19
CA GLY A 139 -1.13 -2.45 15.47
C GLY A 139 -2.19 -1.51 14.89
N ILE A 140 -2.66 -0.56 15.70
CA ILE A 140 -3.62 0.47 15.27
C ILE A 140 -3.02 1.34 14.16
N ALA A 141 -1.79 1.83 14.33
CA ALA A 141 -1.11 2.65 13.32
C ALA A 141 -0.93 1.90 11.99
N THR A 142 -0.60 0.60 12.06
CA THR A 142 -0.47 -0.27 10.87
C THR A 142 -1.81 -0.45 10.16
N ALA A 143 -2.91 -0.66 10.89
CA ALA A 143 -4.24 -0.74 10.29
C ALA A 143 -4.65 0.60 9.66
N LEU A 144 -4.34 1.73 10.32
CA LEU A 144 -4.69 3.06 9.85
C LEU A 144 -4.00 3.39 8.52
N VAL A 145 -2.69 3.17 8.42
CA VAL A 145 -1.95 3.42 7.18
C VAL A 145 -2.40 2.48 6.04
N LEU A 146 -2.77 1.23 6.35
CA LEU A 146 -3.33 0.31 5.36
C LEU A 146 -4.72 0.74 4.88
N GLN A 147 -5.60 1.22 5.76
CA GLN A 147 -6.89 1.76 5.36
C GLN A 147 -6.73 3.02 4.50
N ARG A 148 -5.77 3.89 4.85
CA ARG A 148 -5.43 5.05 4.01
C ARG A 148 -4.91 4.62 2.64
N LEU A 149 -4.10 3.57 2.56
CA LEU A 149 -3.67 3.01 1.27
C LEU A 149 -4.86 2.52 0.44
N LEU A 150 -5.77 1.75 1.04
CA LEU A 150 -6.96 1.27 0.34
C LEU A 150 -7.84 2.42 -0.17
N GLN A 151 -7.95 3.50 0.61
CA GLN A 151 -8.67 4.71 0.21
C GLN A 151 -8.04 5.34 -1.05
N VAL A 152 -6.72 5.62 -1.04
CA VAL A 152 -6.06 6.27 -2.19
C VAL A 152 -5.94 5.35 -3.41
N MET A 153 -5.91 4.03 -3.21
CA MET A 153 -6.06 3.06 -4.31
C MET A 153 -7.44 3.16 -4.98
N CYS A 154 -8.45 3.63 -4.26
CA CYS A 154 -9.81 3.82 -4.75
C CYS A 154 -10.15 5.27 -5.12
N GLU A 155 -9.25 6.23 -4.88
CA GLU A 155 -9.41 7.63 -5.31
C GLU A 155 -9.49 7.71 -6.83
N GLY A 156 -10.34 8.60 -7.35
CA GLY A 156 -10.64 8.61 -8.78
C GLY A 156 -11.43 7.37 -9.21
N HIS A 157 -12.28 7.51 -10.23
CA HIS A 157 -13.22 6.46 -10.64
C HIS A 157 -12.56 5.25 -11.36
N HIS A 158 -11.43 4.72 -10.85
CA HIS A 158 -10.71 3.57 -11.39
C HIS A 158 -11.43 2.25 -11.05
N ARG A 159 -12.60 2.05 -11.69
CA ARG A 159 -13.51 0.91 -11.46
C ARG A 159 -12.82 -0.45 -11.54
N GLY A 160 -11.83 -0.62 -12.41
CA GLY A 160 -11.09 -1.88 -12.55
C GLY A 160 -10.34 -2.28 -11.28
N LEU A 161 -9.77 -1.31 -10.56
CA LEU A 161 -9.01 -1.54 -9.33
C LEU A 161 -9.97 -1.75 -8.16
N GLN A 162 -11.01 -0.92 -8.06
CA GLN A 162 -12.06 -1.06 -7.05
C GLN A 162 -12.75 -2.44 -7.14
N ASN A 163 -13.11 -2.89 -8.35
CA ASN A 163 -13.68 -4.22 -8.55
C ASN A 163 -12.67 -5.32 -8.21
N PHE A 164 -11.40 -5.15 -8.58
CA PHE A 164 -10.35 -6.11 -8.26
C PHE A 164 -10.14 -6.24 -6.75
N LEU A 165 -10.24 -5.18 -5.95
CA LEU A 165 -10.10 -5.27 -4.48
C LEU A 165 -11.27 -6.01 -3.80
N ARG A 166 -12.43 -6.09 -4.46
CA ARG A 166 -13.61 -6.83 -3.99
C ARG A 166 -13.62 -8.28 -4.46
N ASP A 167 -13.39 -8.52 -5.75
CA ASP A 167 -13.44 -9.85 -6.33
C ASP A 167 -12.44 -10.03 -7.49
N GLN A 168 -11.39 -10.79 -7.22
CA GLN A 168 -10.35 -11.05 -8.21
C GLN A 168 -10.81 -12.02 -9.30
N LEU A 169 -11.79 -12.90 -9.01
CA LEU A 169 -12.29 -13.88 -9.97
C LEU A 169 -13.16 -13.22 -11.05
N ALA A 170 -14.04 -12.28 -10.67
CA ALA A 170 -14.80 -11.49 -11.62
C ALA A 170 -13.89 -10.67 -12.57
N THR A 171 -12.74 -10.20 -12.07
CA THR A 171 -11.76 -9.48 -12.89
C THR A 171 -10.86 -10.36 -13.76
N ALA A 172 -10.87 -11.69 -13.55
CA ALA A 172 -10.05 -12.64 -14.30
C ALA A 172 -10.76 -13.25 -15.52
N ARG A 173 -11.99 -12.83 -15.86
CA ARG A 173 -12.77 -13.37 -16.99
C ARG A 173 -11.97 -13.32 -18.30
N GLY A 174 -11.57 -14.49 -18.80
CA GLY A 174 -10.78 -14.66 -20.04
C GLY A 174 -9.27 -14.88 -19.85
N LYS A 175 -8.74 -14.73 -18.63
CA LYS A 175 -7.36 -15.08 -18.27
C LYS A 175 -7.37 -16.39 -17.47
N ALA A 176 -6.31 -17.20 -17.59
CA ALA A 176 -6.17 -18.43 -16.82
C ALA A 176 -6.20 -18.11 -15.32
N VAL A 177 -7.31 -18.40 -14.64
CA VAL A 177 -7.39 -18.33 -13.18
C VAL A 177 -6.47 -19.40 -12.62
N ARG A 178 -5.51 -19.01 -11.78
CA ARG A 178 -4.60 -19.96 -11.13
C ARG A 178 -5.44 -20.95 -10.32
N ALA A 179 -5.29 -22.25 -10.60
CA ALA A 179 -6.05 -23.30 -9.93
C ALA A 179 -5.92 -23.16 -8.40
N GLY A 180 -7.06 -23.09 -7.71
CA GLY A 180 -7.11 -22.93 -6.25
C GLY A 180 -7.08 -21.49 -5.71
N MET A 181 -7.07 -20.46 -6.57
CA MET A 181 -7.17 -19.06 -6.12
C MET A 181 -8.50 -18.82 -5.40
N ARG A 182 -8.43 -18.37 -4.14
CA ARG A 182 -9.60 -17.93 -3.36
C ARG A 182 -9.67 -16.41 -3.43
N SER A 183 -10.85 -15.89 -3.78
CA SER A 183 -11.10 -14.44 -3.79
C SER A 183 -10.94 -13.88 -2.37
N VAL A 184 -10.30 -12.71 -2.26
CA VAL A 184 -10.12 -11.95 -1.02
C VAL A 184 -10.86 -10.63 -1.18
N ASP A 185 -11.95 -10.48 -0.44
CA ASP A 185 -12.74 -9.25 -0.41
C ASP A 185 -12.19 -8.30 0.67
N LEU A 186 -11.45 -7.28 0.26
CA LEU A 186 -10.93 -6.27 1.18
C LEU A 186 -11.98 -5.26 1.64
N VAL A 187 -13.07 -5.08 0.87
CA VAL A 187 -14.20 -4.24 1.29
C VAL A 187 -14.89 -4.91 2.48
N ALA A 188 -15.18 -6.21 2.38
CA ALA A 188 -15.71 -6.98 3.49
C ALA A 188 -14.76 -6.98 4.69
N ALA A 189 -13.45 -7.06 4.47
CA ALA A 189 -12.46 -6.99 5.56
C ALA A 189 -12.47 -5.63 6.29
N THR A 190 -12.61 -4.51 5.56
CA THR A 190 -12.78 -3.18 6.16
C THR A 190 -14.08 -3.09 6.96
N CYS A 191 -15.20 -3.59 6.42
CA CYS A 191 -16.47 -3.63 7.15
C CYS A 191 -16.38 -4.45 8.45
N SER A 192 -15.76 -5.64 8.42
CA SER A 192 -15.58 -6.47 9.62
C SER A 192 -14.66 -5.84 10.67
N LEU A 193 -13.63 -5.11 10.23
CA LEU A 193 -12.79 -4.33 11.15
C LEU A 193 -13.61 -3.21 11.79
N LEU A 194 -14.35 -2.44 10.99
CA LEU A 194 -15.21 -1.35 11.47
C LEU A 194 -16.25 -1.85 12.48
N GLU A 195 -16.94 -2.95 12.20
CA GLU A 195 -17.90 -3.58 13.12
C GLU A 195 -17.28 -3.92 14.48
N THR A 196 -16.01 -4.33 14.49
CA THR A 196 -15.30 -4.57 15.75
C THR A 196 -14.95 -3.26 16.44
N LEU A 197 -14.47 -2.27 15.70
CA LEU A 197 -14.05 -1.00 16.28
C LEU A 197 -15.22 -0.20 16.88
N THR A 198 -16.43 -0.30 16.32
CA THR A 198 -17.61 0.41 16.84
C THR A 198 -18.03 -0.05 18.23
N THR A 199 -17.66 -1.27 18.65
CA THR A 199 -17.87 -1.75 20.04
C THR A 199 -16.72 -1.41 20.97
N HIS A 200 -15.63 -0.82 20.46
CA HIS A 200 -14.39 -0.50 21.18
C HIS A 200 -13.92 0.93 20.89
N VAL A 201 -14.84 1.89 20.78
CA VAL A 201 -14.51 3.30 20.49
C VAL A 201 -13.90 3.96 21.73
N ASP A 202 -12.62 4.34 21.61
CA ASP A 202 -11.88 5.12 22.59
C ASP A 202 -10.94 6.11 21.88
N ALA A 203 -10.16 6.89 22.64
CA ALA A 203 -9.22 7.86 22.07
C ALA A 203 -8.14 7.24 21.16
N ARG A 204 -7.85 5.95 21.31
CA ARG A 204 -6.84 5.22 20.51
C ARG A 204 -7.45 4.69 19.22
N SER A 205 -8.72 4.26 19.24
CA SER A 205 -9.38 3.65 18.07
C SER A 205 -10.12 4.66 17.19
N LEU A 206 -10.46 5.85 17.69
CA LEU A 206 -11.26 6.85 16.97
C LEU A 206 -10.70 7.20 15.59
N ALA A 207 -9.39 7.45 15.49
CA ALA A 207 -8.76 7.77 14.21
C ALA A 207 -8.89 6.64 13.19
N LEU A 208 -8.79 5.38 13.64
CA LEU A 208 -8.96 4.22 12.78
C LEU A 208 -10.42 4.01 12.37
N VAL A 209 -11.39 4.28 13.26
CA VAL A 209 -12.82 4.25 12.95
C VAL A 209 -13.15 5.24 11.84
N VAL A 210 -12.71 6.50 11.98
CA VAL A 210 -12.92 7.54 10.96
C VAL A 210 -12.28 7.12 9.64
N GLN A 211 -11.04 6.65 9.68
CA GLN A 211 -10.36 6.20 8.47
C GLN A 211 -11.06 5.02 7.79
N CYS A 212 -11.64 4.06 8.52
CA CYS A 212 -12.44 2.97 7.95
C CYS A 212 -13.75 3.44 7.31
N LEU A 213 -14.32 4.57 7.75
CA LEU A 213 -15.53 5.16 7.14
C LEU A 213 -15.20 5.95 5.87
N ASP A 214 -14.02 6.57 5.83
CA ASP A 214 -13.53 7.33 4.67
C ASP A 214 -13.03 6.43 3.52
N THR A 215 -12.63 5.20 3.83
CA THR A 215 -12.11 4.18 2.88
C THR A 215 -13.24 3.44 2.17
#